data_AF-A0A7Y5K365-F1
#
_entry.id   AF-A0A7Y5K365-F1
#
_cell.length_a   1.000
_cell.length_b   1.000
_cell.length_c   1.000
_cell.angle_alpha   90.00
_cell.angle_beta   90.00
_cell.angle_gamma   90.00
#
_symmetry.space_group_name_H-M   'P 1'
#
loop_
_entity.id
_entity.type
_entity.pdbx_description
1 polymer ?
#
loop_
_entity_poly.entity_id
_entity_poly.type
_entity_poly.pdbx_seq_one_letter_code
_entity_poly.pdbx_strand_id
1 'polypeptide(L)'
;ARGRFRVGGGGGSRSGGRDRDRGGGGGGGPLLVILLVVYVVSWILAPILSRVLAAWVSRGREYLADSMSAQFTRNPMALASALEKIGAATAPTRTVQQSFAHLCIADPAGRAVNSREGTVADLLATHPPLAMRVSRLRAMGYQEQKRSGTFAAPATT
;
A
#
# COMPACT_ATOMS: atom_id res chain seq x y z
N ALA A 1 20.18 -70.05 17.74
CA ALA A 1 21.09 -68.96 17.35
C ALA A 1 20.31 -67.63 17.30
N ARG A 2 20.79 -66.62 18.05
CA ARG A 2 20.65 -65.15 17.90
C ARG A 2 19.23 -64.61 17.63
N GLY A 3 18.54 -63.92 18.54
CA GLY A 3 18.98 -62.93 19.51
C GLY A 3 18.41 -61.56 19.09
N ARG A 4 17.21 -61.23 19.58
CA ARG A 4 16.49 -59.96 19.30
C ARG A 4 17.24 -58.81 19.95
N PHE A 5 17.71 -57.86 19.16
CA PHE A 5 18.38 -56.66 19.65
C PHE A 5 17.35 -55.60 20.05
N ARG A 6 17.34 -55.26 21.33
CA ARG A 6 16.50 -54.25 21.98
C ARG A 6 17.32 -52.98 22.13
N VAL A 7 16.99 -51.94 21.37
CA VAL A 7 17.46 -50.57 21.61
C VAL A 7 16.38 -49.84 22.41
N GLY A 8 16.49 -49.91 23.73
CA GLY A 8 15.77 -49.02 24.64
C GLY A 8 16.69 -47.86 24.97
N GLY A 9 16.48 -46.72 24.31
CA GLY A 9 17.19 -45.47 24.56
C GLY A 9 16.95 -44.97 25.98
N GLY A 10 18.02 -44.50 26.61
CA GLY A 10 18.03 -43.94 27.95
C GLY A 10 17.51 -42.50 28.02
N GLY A 11 17.70 -41.93 29.20
CA GLY A 11 17.61 -40.49 29.45
C GLY A 11 16.40 -40.11 30.27
N GLY A 12 16.57 -40.12 31.60
CA GLY A 12 15.60 -39.55 32.51
C GLY A 12 15.40 -38.05 32.25
N SER A 13 14.16 -37.62 32.36
CA SER A 13 13.82 -36.22 32.64
C SER A 13 12.75 -36.25 33.71
N ARG A 14 13.17 -35.98 34.95
CA ARG A 14 12.28 -35.75 36.09
C ARG A 14 11.46 -34.50 35.77
N SER A 15 10.28 -34.70 35.21
CA SER A 15 9.24 -33.69 35.11
C SER A 15 8.71 -33.41 36.51
N GLY A 16 9.40 -32.53 37.25
CA GLY A 16 8.91 -31.98 38.50
C GLY A 16 7.61 -31.22 38.23
N GLY A 17 6.52 -31.77 38.75
CA GLY A 17 5.25 -31.08 38.88
C GLY A 17 5.48 -29.81 39.69
N ARG A 18 5.47 -28.67 39.01
CA ARG A 18 5.27 -27.38 39.66
C ARG A 18 3.78 -27.20 39.79
N ASP A 19 3.25 -27.66 40.91
CA ASP A 19 2.02 -27.16 41.49
C ASP A 19 2.13 -25.63 41.52
N ARG A 20 1.37 -24.99 40.63
CA ARG A 20 1.11 -23.55 40.71
C ARG A 20 -0.17 -23.42 41.49
N ASP A 21 0.01 -23.19 42.79
CA ASP A 21 -1.01 -22.74 43.71
C ASP A 21 -1.86 -21.66 43.06
N ARG A 22 -3.14 -21.99 42.87
CA ARG A 22 -4.20 -21.02 42.60
C ARG A 22 -4.40 -20.19 43.86
N GLY A 23 -3.52 -19.20 44.06
CA GLY A 23 -3.74 -18.10 44.98
C GLY A 23 -4.69 -17.10 44.33
N GLY A 24 -5.97 -17.18 44.70
CA GLY A 24 -6.99 -16.23 44.29
C GLY A 24 -6.67 -14.80 44.74
N GLY A 25 -6.82 -13.86 43.81
CA GLY A 25 -6.76 -12.43 44.05
C GLY A 25 -7.75 -11.74 43.12
N GLY A 26 -9.04 -11.82 43.47
CA GLY A 26 -10.12 -11.10 42.80
C GLY A 26 -9.92 -9.59 42.94
N GLY A 27 -9.24 -8.99 41.98
CA GLY A 27 -9.05 -7.54 41.87
C GLY A 27 -8.69 -7.05 40.47
N GLY A 28 -8.41 -7.96 39.53
CA GLY A 28 -8.13 -7.63 38.13
C GLY A 28 -9.31 -7.82 37.17
N GLY A 29 -10.45 -8.36 37.61
CA GLY A 29 -11.58 -8.73 36.73
C GLY A 29 -12.07 -7.60 35.82
N PRO A 30 -12.37 -6.40 36.37
CA PRO A 30 -12.79 -5.26 35.56
C PRO A 30 -11.67 -4.74 34.64
N LEU A 31 -10.43 -4.68 35.13
CA LEU A 31 -9.27 -4.25 34.34
C LEU A 31 -9.02 -5.18 33.15
N LEU A 32 -9.10 -6.50 33.37
CA LEU A 32 -8.89 -7.52 32.34
C LEU A 32 -9.99 -7.45 31.28
N VAL A 33 -11.24 -7.19 31.68
CA VAL A 33 -12.35 -6.95 30.75
C VAL A 33 -12.12 -5.66 29.94
N ILE A 34 -11.70 -4.56 30.59
CA ILE A 34 -11.39 -3.31 29.89
C ILE A 34 -10.25 -3.52 28.88
N LEU A 35 -9.17 -4.20 29.27
CA LEU A 35 -8.05 -4.50 28.38
C LEU A 35 -8.47 -5.39 27.21
N LEU A 36 -9.34 -6.37 27.43
CA LEU A 36 -9.87 -7.23 26.38
C LEU A 36 -10.76 -6.45 25.41
N VAL A 37 -11.60 -5.55 25.91
CA VAL A 37 -12.42 -4.66 25.07
C VAL A 37 -11.53 -3.74 24.24
N VAL A 38 -10.53 -3.09 24.85
CA VAL A 38 -9.57 -2.23 24.14
C VAL A 38 -8.79 -3.02 23.10
N TYR A 39 -8.39 -4.26 23.41
CA TYR A 39 -7.71 -5.16 22.48
C TYR A 39 -8.59 -5.48 21.27
N VAL A 40 -9.85 -5.88 21.49
CA VAL A 40 -10.80 -6.21 20.41
C VAL A 40 -11.09 -4.99 19.54
N VAL A 41 -11.34 -3.83 20.15
CA VAL A 41 -11.55 -2.58 19.43
C VAL A 41 -10.31 -2.21 18.62
N SER A 42 -9.12 -2.28 19.22
CA SER A 42 -7.87 -1.97 18.53
C SER A 42 -7.59 -2.95 17.39
N TRP A 43 -7.92 -4.23 17.54
CA TRP A 43 -7.73 -5.23 16.49
C TRP A 43 -8.58 -4.94 15.26
N ILE A 44 -9.80 -4.42 15.45
CA ILE A 44 -10.68 -4.00 14.35
C ILE A 44 -10.25 -2.66 13.77
N LEU A 45 -9.82 -1.72 14.62
CA LEU A 45 -9.51 -0.35 14.21
C LEU A 45 -8.12 -0.23 13.55
N ALA A 46 -7.14 -1.01 13.99
CA ALA A 46 -5.78 -1.02 13.47
C ALA A 46 -5.68 -1.23 11.94
N PRO A 47 -6.35 -2.21 11.31
CA PRO A 47 -6.28 -2.39 9.86
C PRO A 47 -6.94 -1.25 9.07
N ILE A 48 -7.93 -0.56 9.65
CA ILE A 48 -8.56 0.60 9.00
C ILE A 48 -7.59 1.77 9.03
N LEU A 49 -7.02 2.06 10.21
CA LEU A 49 -6.06 3.15 10.38
C LEU A 49 -4.80 2.93 9.54
N SER A 50 -4.28 1.70 9.50
CA SER A 50 -3.09 1.38 8.70
C SER A 50 -3.32 1.60 7.20
N ARG A 51 -4.49 1.24 6.67
CA ARG A 51 -4.84 1.48 5.26
C ARG A 51 -4.95 2.96 4.94
N VAL A 52 -5.56 3.74 5.83
CA VAL A 52 -5.64 5.20 5.67
C VAL A 52 -4.23 5.79 5.64
N LEU A 53 -3.41 5.52 6.66
CA LEU A 53 -2.03 6.03 6.69
C LEU A 53 -1.22 5.60 5.46
N ALA A 54 -1.34 4.33 5.05
CA ALA A 54 -0.67 3.82 3.85
C ALA A 54 -1.12 4.57 2.59
N ALA A 55 -2.41 4.85 2.43
CA ALA A 55 -2.93 5.63 1.30
C ALA A 55 -2.44 7.08 1.32
N TRP A 56 -2.40 7.73 2.49
CA TRP A 56 -1.88 9.09 2.64
C TRP A 56 -0.39 9.18 2.28
N VAL A 57 0.44 8.26 2.79
CA VAL A 57 1.87 8.21 2.49
C VAL A 57 2.12 7.86 1.02
N SER A 58 1.36 6.91 0.44
CA SER A 58 1.50 6.52 -0.96
C SER A 58 1.26 7.71 -1.90
N ARG A 59 0.16 8.45 -1.68
CA ARG A 59 -0.18 9.67 -2.44
C ARG A 59 0.95 10.70 -2.36
N GLY A 60 1.51 10.94 -1.18
CA GLY A 60 2.62 11.88 -1.00
C GLY A 60 3.89 11.47 -1.77
N ARG A 61 4.24 10.18 -1.74
CA ARG A 61 5.42 9.64 -2.46
C ARG A 61 5.28 9.77 -3.97
N GLU A 62 4.11 9.52 -4.53
CA GLU A 62 3.89 9.68 -5.97
C GLU A 62 3.99 11.12 -6.44
N TYR A 63 3.44 12.07 -5.70
CA TYR A 63 3.56 13.49 -6.07
C TYR A 63 5.01 13.96 -6.04
N LEU A 64 5.78 13.50 -5.06
CA LEU A 64 7.20 13.80 -4.98
C LEU A 64 7.95 13.17 -6.17
N ALA A 65 7.65 11.92 -6.51
CA ALA A 65 8.24 11.25 -7.66
C ALA A 65 7.95 12.00 -8.98
N ASP A 66 6.70 12.38 -9.23
CA ASP A 66 6.31 13.12 -10.44
C ASP A 66 7.05 14.46 -10.54
N SER A 67 7.16 15.19 -9.42
CA SER A 67 7.86 16.48 -9.36
C SER A 67 9.37 16.32 -9.62
N MET A 68 9.98 15.26 -9.11
CA MET A 68 11.40 14.96 -9.32
C MET A 68 11.66 14.54 -10.77
N SER A 69 10.79 13.71 -11.36
CA SER A 69 10.87 13.34 -12.77
C SER A 69 10.72 14.55 -13.69
N ALA A 70 9.81 15.47 -13.37
CA ALA A 70 9.67 16.72 -14.12
C ALA A 70 10.94 17.58 -14.05
N GLN A 71 11.57 17.68 -12.87
CA GLN A 71 12.82 18.41 -12.71
C GLN A 71 13.99 17.78 -13.45
N PHE A 72 14.11 16.44 -13.45
CA PHE A 72 15.20 15.75 -14.16
C PHE A 72 15.04 15.78 -15.67
N THR A 73 13.82 15.64 -16.18
CA THR A 73 13.55 15.64 -17.63
C THR A 73 13.45 17.04 -18.22
N ARG A 74 13.22 18.07 -17.38
CA ARG A 74 12.93 19.46 -17.81
C ARG A 74 11.82 19.53 -18.87
N ASN A 75 10.88 18.59 -18.81
CA ASN A 75 9.75 18.55 -19.73
C ASN A 75 8.49 18.00 -19.05
N PRO A 76 7.86 18.81 -18.18
CA PRO A 76 6.62 18.44 -17.51
C PRO A 76 5.45 18.18 -18.47
N MET A 77 5.43 18.79 -19.68
CA MET A 77 4.32 18.60 -20.63
C MET A 77 4.39 17.26 -21.34
N ALA A 78 5.59 16.82 -21.72
CA ALA A 78 5.78 15.49 -22.26
C ALA A 78 5.36 14.42 -21.23
N LEU A 79 5.72 14.60 -19.95
CA LEU A 79 5.30 13.71 -18.87
C LEU A 79 3.79 13.66 -18.70
N ALA A 80 3.10 14.81 -18.70
CA ALA A 80 1.64 14.85 -18.64
C ALA A 80 1.00 14.06 -19.80
N SER A 81 1.47 14.28 -21.02
CA SER A 81 0.96 13.56 -22.21
C SER A 81 1.24 12.05 -22.18
N ALA A 82 2.37 11.64 -21.60
CA ALA A 82 2.72 10.24 -21.44
C ALA A 82 1.79 9.55 -20.44
N LEU A 83 1.50 10.19 -19.30
CA LEU A 83 0.55 9.67 -18.32
C LEU A 83 -0.87 9.58 -18.87
N GLU A 84 -1.31 10.52 -19.71
CA GLU A 84 -2.60 10.42 -20.39
C GLU A 84 -2.66 9.22 -21.33
N LYS A 85 -1.59 8.98 -22.11
CA LYS A 85 -1.51 7.80 -22.98
C LYS A 85 -1.52 6.49 -22.18
N ILE A 86 -0.85 6.45 -21.03
CA ILE A 86 -0.86 5.29 -20.13
C ILE A 86 -2.25 5.07 -19.52
N GLY A 87 -2.93 6.14 -19.09
CA GLY A 87 -4.30 6.06 -18.56
C GLY A 87 -5.33 5.62 -19.61
N ALA A 88 -5.15 6.03 -20.87
CA ALA A 88 -5.98 5.60 -21.99
C ALA A 88 -5.68 4.16 -22.45
N ALA A 89 -4.50 3.63 -22.13
CA ALA A 89 -4.12 2.25 -22.44
C ALA A 89 -4.77 1.26 -21.45
N THR A 90 -6.08 1.05 -21.59
CA THR A 90 -6.87 0.12 -20.76
C THR A 90 -6.74 -1.35 -21.20
N ALA A 91 -6.00 -1.64 -22.28
CA ALA A 91 -5.86 -2.99 -22.78
C ALA A 91 -4.98 -3.84 -21.83
N PRO A 92 -5.46 -4.99 -21.32
CA PRO A 92 -4.67 -5.86 -20.47
C PRO A 92 -3.45 -6.37 -21.24
N THR A 93 -2.26 -6.16 -20.69
CA THR A 93 -1.01 -6.62 -21.29
C THR A 93 -0.92 -8.13 -21.13
N ARG A 94 -1.29 -8.87 -22.18
CA ARG A 94 -1.27 -10.35 -22.23
C ARG A 94 0.09 -10.98 -21.96
N THR A 95 1.17 -10.20 -22.06
CA THR A 95 2.56 -10.68 -22.00
C THR A 95 3.21 -10.51 -20.63
N VAL A 96 2.56 -9.85 -19.66
CA VAL A 96 3.14 -9.62 -18.34
C VAL A 96 2.59 -10.61 -17.33
N GLN A 97 3.46 -11.45 -16.77
CA GLN A 97 3.11 -12.34 -15.69
C GLN A 97 2.74 -11.53 -14.43
N GLN A 98 1.70 -11.94 -13.71
CA GLN A 98 1.22 -11.27 -12.48
C GLN A 98 2.34 -11.04 -11.44
N SER A 99 3.36 -11.90 -11.40
CA SER A 99 4.54 -11.77 -10.54
C SER A 99 5.33 -10.48 -10.80
N PHE A 100 5.32 -9.94 -12.02
CA PHE A 100 6.02 -8.70 -12.40
C PHE A 100 5.11 -7.46 -12.35
N ALA A 101 3.86 -7.59 -11.91
CA ALA A 101 2.91 -6.47 -11.88
C ALA A 101 3.40 -5.29 -11.03
N HIS A 102 4.23 -5.54 -10.02
CA HIS A 102 4.83 -4.51 -9.17
C HIS A 102 5.91 -3.65 -9.86
N LEU A 103 6.41 -4.08 -11.03
CA LEU A 103 7.35 -3.31 -11.86
C LEU A 103 6.63 -2.44 -12.89
N CYS A 104 5.34 -2.68 -13.12
CA CYS A 104 4.58 -1.96 -14.13
C CYS A 104 4.12 -0.60 -13.60
N ILE A 105 4.20 0.42 -14.48
CA ILE A 105 3.74 1.78 -14.18
C ILE A 105 2.21 1.85 -14.02
N ALA A 106 1.50 0.98 -14.74
CA ALA A 106 0.06 0.80 -14.66
C ALA A 106 -0.28 -0.69 -14.44
N ASP A 107 -1.42 -0.97 -13.82
CA ASP A 107 -1.85 -2.33 -13.52
C ASP A 107 -1.98 -3.18 -14.81
N PRO A 108 -1.14 -4.21 -15.01
CA PRO A 108 -1.17 -5.04 -16.22
C PRO A 108 -2.47 -5.85 -16.35
N ALA A 109 -3.21 -6.04 -15.26
CA ALA A 109 -4.49 -6.74 -15.28
C ALA A 109 -5.63 -5.87 -15.84
N GLY A 110 -5.36 -4.61 -16.21
CA GLY A 110 -6.38 -3.70 -16.75
C GLY A 110 -7.49 -3.41 -15.74
N ARG A 111 -7.23 -3.56 -14.44
CA ARG A 111 -8.26 -3.43 -13.41
C ARG A 111 -8.67 -1.96 -13.32
N ALA A 112 -9.84 -1.64 -13.88
CA ALA A 112 -10.46 -0.31 -13.87
C ALA A 112 -10.91 0.17 -12.47
N VAL A 113 -10.37 -0.41 -11.38
CA VAL A 113 -10.59 0.08 -10.01
C VAL A 113 -9.91 1.44 -9.83
N ASN A 114 -8.88 1.74 -10.63
CA ASN A 114 -8.19 3.05 -10.66
C ASN A 114 -8.88 4.09 -11.58
N SER A 115 -9.97 3.71 -12.27
CA SER A 115 -10.66 4.55 -13.27
C SER A 115 -12.11 4.87 -12.89
N ARG A 116 -12.63 4.31 -11.78
CA ARG A 116 -13.98 4.60 -11.30
C ARG A 116 -13.91 5.50 -10.09
N GLU A 117 -14.38 6.74 -10.27
CA GLU A 117 -14.71 7.65 -9.19
C GLU A 117 -15.75 6.98 -8.28
N GLY A 118 -15.30 6.53 -7.12
CA GLY A 118 -16.12 5.86 -6.13
C GLY A 118 -15.42 5.97 -4.79
N THR A 119 -16.08 6.57 -3.81
CA THR A 119 -15.55 6.87 -2.46
C THR A 119 -14.96 5.66 -1.74
N VAL A 120 -15.35 4.44 -2.10
CA VAL A 120 -14.83 3.18 -1.55
C VAL A 120 -13.65 2.63 -2.36
N ALA A 121 -13.61 2.87 -3.66
CA ALA A 121 -12.50 2.49 -4.54
C ALA A 121 -11.29 3.41 -4.31
N ASP A 122 -11.51 4.72 -4.11
CA ASP A 122 -10.45 5.70 -3.81
C ASP A 122 -9.76 5.49 -2.45
N LEU A 123 -10.45 4.83 -1.50
CA LEU A 123 -9.88 4.47 -0.19
C LEU A 123 -9.01 3.21 -0.25
N LEU A 124 -9.20 2.37 -1.27
CA LEU A 124 -8.44 1.14 -1.50
C LEU A 124 -7.51 1.25 -2.73
N ALA A 125 -7.61 2.32 -3.50
CA ALA A 125 -6.70 2.64 -4.57
C ALA A 125 -5.32 2.95 -3.97
N THR A 126 -4.34 2.11 -4.31
CA THR A 126 -2.96 2.26 -3.84
C THR A 126 -2.26 3.48 -4.44
N HIS A 127 -2.88 4.10 -5.45
CA HIS A 127 -2.38 5.28 -6.16
C HIS A 127 -3.50 6.34 -6.32
N PRO A 128 -3.21 7.65 -6.24
CA PRO A 128 -4.16 8.71 -6.54
C PRO A 128 -4.61 8.62 -8.01
N PRO A 129 -5.82 9.12 -8.33
CA PRO A 129 -6.35 9.10 -9.68
C PRO A 129 -5.39 9.83 -10.64
N LEU A 130 -5.12 9.20 -11.78
CA LEU A 130 -4.18 9.69 -12.82
C LEU A 130 -4.49 11.13 -13.26
N ALA A 131 -5.77 11.51 -13.30
CA ALA A 131 -6.20 12.86 -13.67
C ALA A 131 -5.59 13.96 -12.78
N MET A 132 -5.46 13.72 -11.47
CA MET A 132 -4.85 14.67 -10.54
C MET A 132 -3.34 14.81 -10.73
N ARG A 133 -2.67 13.75 -11.20
CA ARG A 133 -1.24 13.77 -11.52
C ARG A 133 -1.00 14.56 -12.81
N VAL A 134 -1.81 14.32 -13.84
CA VAL A 134 -1.77 15.05 -15.12
C VAL A 134 -2.01 16.55 -14.92
N SER A 135 -3.02 16.93 -14.13
CA SER A 135 -3.33 18.36 -13.88
C SER A 135 -2.18 19.10 -13.19
N ARG A 136 -1.49 18.46 -12.23
CA ARG A 136 -0.32 19.05 -11.57
C ARG A 136 0.88 19.18 -12.49
N LEU A 137 1.18 18.16 -13.29
CA LEU A 137 2.27 18.23 -14.28
C LEU A 137 1.99 19.33 -15.32
N ARG A 138 0.73 19.45 -15.77
CA ARG A 138 0.27 20.58 -16.61
C ARG A 138 0.53 21.92 -15.95
N ALA A 139 0.14 22.08 -14.69
CA ALA A 139 0.42 23.30 -13.94
C ALA A 139 1.92 23.62 -13.88
N MET A 140 2.78 22.63 -13.63
CA MET A 140 4.24 22.82 -13.61
C MET A 140 4.79 23.32 -14.95
N GLY A 141 4.35 22.72 -16.07
CA GLY A 141 4.81 23.17 -17.40
C GLY A 141 4.28 24.54 -17.81
N TYR A 142 3.06 24.89 -17.41
CA TYR A 142 2.59 26.27 -17.60
C TYR A 142 3.45 27.28 -16.83
N GLN A 143 3.88 26.95 -15.61
CA GLN A 143 4.80 27.81 -14.84
C GLN A 143 6.18 27.92 -15.51
N GLU A 144 6.69 26.83 -16.09
CA GLU A 144 7.96 26.83 -16.83
C GLU A 144 7.88 27.67 -18.10
N GLN A 145 6.82 27.51 -18.89
CA GLN A 145 6.56 28.33 -20.09
C GLN A 145 6.42 29.82 -19.74
N LYS A 146 5.76 30.14 -18.62
CA LYS A 146 5.65 31.52 -18.12
C LYS A 146 7.02 32.09 -17.75
N ARG A 147 7.90 31.29 -17.14
CA ARG A 147 9.28 31.71 -16.81
C ARG A 147 10.16 31.88 -18.04
N SER A 148 10.01 31.05 -19.06
CA SER A 148 10.82 31.11 -20.28
C SER A 148 10.35 32.14 -21.30
N GLY A 149 9.21 32.80 -21.08
CA GLY A 149 8.65 33.80 -21.99
C GLY A 149 7.94 33.20 -23.22
N THR A 150 7.87 31.86 -23.32
CA THR A 150 7.22 31.13 -24.42
C THR A 150 5.72 30.89 -24.16
N PHE A 151 5.14 31.51 -23.14
CA PHE A 151 3.76 31.28 -22.73
C PHE A 151 2.76 31.89 -23.71
N ALA A 152 2.25 31.07 -24.64
CA ALA A 152 0.98 31.33 -25.30
C ALA A 152 -0.14 30.90 -24.34
N ALA A 153 -1.01 31.82 -23.95
CA ALA A 153 -2.15 31.49 -23.10
C ALA A 153 -2.98 30.37 -23.75
N PRO A 154 -3.41 29.33 -22.99
CA PRO A 154 -4.25 28.28 -23.55
C PRO A 154 -5.55 28.91 -24.04
N ALA A 155 -5.91 28.66 -25.31
CA ALA A 155 -7.18 29.05 -25.87
C ALA A 155 -8.29 28.38 -25.04
N THR A 156 -8.99 29.19 -24.26
CA THR A 156 -10.24 28.79 -23.60
C THR A 156 -11.23 28.36 -24.67
N THR A 157 -11.63 27.10 -24.66
CA THR A 157 -12.80 26.58 -25.39
C THR A 157 -13.54 25.64 -24.46
#